data_AF-A0A1I3BGA0-F1
#
_entry.id   AF-A0A1I3BGA0-F1
#
_cell.length_a   1.000
_cell.length_b   1.000
_cell.length_c   1.000
_cell.angle_alpha   90.00
_cell.angle_beta   90.00
_cell.angle_gamma   90.00
#
_symmetry.space_group_name_H-M   'P 1'
#
loop_
_entity.id
_entity.type
_entity.pdbx_description
1 polymer ?
#
loop_
_entity_poly.entity_id
_entity_poly.type
_entity_poly.pdbx_seq_one_letter_code
_entity_poly.pdbx_strand_id
1 'polypeptide(L)'
;MCPSYVARIELLNEHIISNFPYKEYPCIKIVRLAVDESLKSRGIGKNLIRWSVSMTKAMIMPNVGCRFLVVDSKASSMGFYQKCGFTLLDTTANKENEHPILFMDLHKINS
;
A
#
# COMPACT_ATOMS: atom_id res chain seq x y z
N MET A 1 -3.48 0.35 -20.13
CA MET A 1 -3.59 -1.00 -19.50
C MET A 1 -2.31 -1.18 -18.69
N CYS A 2 -2.36 -1.02 -17.37
CA CYS A 2 -1.16 -0.85 -16.53
C CYS A 2 -0.54 -2.22 -16.20
N PRO A 3 0.72 -2.51 -16.60
CA PRO A 3 1.32 -3.82 -16.40
C PRO A 3 1.59 -4.08 -14.90
N SER A 4 0.93 -5.12 -14.37
CA SER A 4 1.24 -5.85 -13.12
C SER A 4 1.43 -5.04 -11.83
N TYR A 5 0.35 -4.46 -11.28
CA TYR A 5 0.27 -4.12 -9.83
C TYR A 5 0.01 -5.37 -9.00
N VAL A 6 0.87 -6.35 -9.16
CA VAL A 6 0.86 -7.53 -8.32
C VAL A 6 2.12 -7.48 -7.49
N ALA A 7 1.93 -7.43 -6.16
CA ALA A 7 3.03 -7.65 -5.24
C ALA A 7 3.54 -9.08 -5.45
N ARG A 8 4.68 -9.21 -6.13
CA ARG A 8 5.34 -10.51 -6.33
C ARG A 8 5.87 -11.00 -5.00
N ILE A 9 5.47 -12.23 -4.64
CA ILE A 9 5.79 -12.89 -3.37
C ILE A 9 7.28 -12.99 -3.10
N GLU A 10 8.09 -13.18 -4.14
CA GLU A 10 9.55 -13.30 -4.04
C GLU A 10 10.21 -12.09 -3.37
N LEU A 11 9.51 -10.96 -3.31
CA LEU A 11 10.00 -9.70 -2.74
C LEU A 11 9.47 -9.43 -1.33
N LEU A 12 8.61 -10.32 -0.81
CA LEU A 12 7.85 -10.14 0.43
C LEU A 12 7.98 -11.37 1.34
N ASN A 13 9.22 -11.79 1.62
CA ASN A 13 9.51 -13.03 2.36
C ASN A 13 8.76 -13.15 3.71
N GLU A 14 8.58 -12.05 4.44
CA GLU A 14 7.82 -12.04 5.70
C GLU A 14 6.29 -12.05 5.52
N HIS A 15 5.78 -12.00 4.28
CA HIS A 15 4.35 -11.98 3.94
C HIS A 15 3.92 -13.21 3.12
N ILE A 16 4.78 -14.22 3.00
CA ILE A 16 4.48 -15.48 2.32
C ILE A 16 3.43 -16.27 3.12
N ILE A 17 2.37 -16.74 2.45
CA ILE A 17 1.42 -17.69 3.01
C ILE A 17 1.92 -19.09 2.69
N SER A 18 2.10 -19.92 3.72
CA SER A 18 2.44 -21.33 3.53
C SER A 18 1.38 -22.03 2.67
N ASN A 19 1.81 -22.86 1.72
CA ASN A 19 0.95 -23.62 0.79
C ASN A 19 0.09 -22.76 -0.15
N PHE A 20 0.44 -21.49 -0.38
CA PHE A 20 -0.22 -20.67 -1.41
C PHE A 20 0.49 -20.81 -2.77
N PRO A 21 -0.19 -21.29 -3.83
CA PRO A 21 0.46 -21.68 -5.08
C PRO A 21 0.78 -20.51 -6.01
N TYR A 22 0.23 -19.32 -5.76
CA TYR A 22 0.41 -18.16 -6.63
C TYR A 22 1.51 -17.26 -6.11
N LYS A 23 2.36 -16.74 -7.00
CA LYS A 23 3.40 -15.74 -6.68
C LYS A 23 2.88 -14.32 -6.54
N GLU A 24 1.57 -14.17 -6.53
CA GLU A 24 0.87 -12.94 -6.86
C GLU A 24 -0.27 -12.75 -5.87
N TYR A 25 -0.29 -11.59 -5.20
CA TYR A 25 -1.34 -11.28 -4.22
C TYR A 25 -2.24 -10.13 -4.70
N PRO A 26 -3.56 -10.25 -4.48
CA PRO A 26 -4.48 -9.17 -4.81
C PRO A 26 -4.26 -7.99 -3.86
N CYS A 27 -4.36 -6.79 -4.43
CA CYS A 27 -4.17 -5.54 -3.70
C CYS A 27 -5.12 -4.45 -4.17
N ILE A 28 -5.29 -3.44 -3.32
CA ILE A 28 -6.00 -2.21 -3.66
C ILE A 28 -5.02 -1.07 -3.71
N LYS A 29 -5.11 -0.27 -4.76
CA LYS A 29 -4.23 0.87 -4.95
C LYS A 29 -4.90 2.18 -4.61
N ILE A 30 -4.28 2.98 -3.74
CA ILE A 30 -4.60 4.40 -3.61
C ILE A 30 -3.87 5.14 -4.73
N VAL A 31 -4.62 5.55 -5.76
CA VAL A 31 -4.03 6.20 -6.95
C VAL A 31 -3.76 7.69 -6.70
N ARG A 32 -4.62 8.36 -5.92
CA ARG A 32 -4.49 9.78 -5.61
C ARG A 32 -4.85 10.03 -4.16
N LEU A 33 -4.01 10.81 -3.48
CA LEU A 33 -4.26 11.34 -2.15
C LEU A 33 -3.70 12.75 -2.12
N ALA A 34 -4.54 13.72 -1.79
CA ALA A 34 -4.14 15.11 -1.66
C ALA A 34 -4.86 15.71 -0.45
N VAL A 35 -4.23 16.71 0.15
CA VAL A 35 -4.79 17.53 1.22
C VAL A 35 -4.61 18.97 0.77
N ASP A 36 -5.63 19.78 0.98
CA ASP A 36 -5.55 21.22 0.73
C ASP A 36 -4.38 21.86 1.51
N GLU A 37 -3.70 22.83 0.91
CA GLU A 37 -2.52 23.48 1.49
C GLU A 37 -2.83 24.09 2.87
N SER A 38 -4.01 24.70 3.03
CA SER A 38 -4.41 25.35 4.29
C SER A 38 -4.63 24.36 5.44
N LEU A 39 -4.80 23.07 5.11
CA LEU A 39 -5.06 21.98 6.05
C LEU A 39 -3.86 21.05 6.25
N LYS A 40 -2.71 21.33 5.60
CA LYS A 40 -1.49 20.54 5.77
C LYS A 40 -0.99 20.54 7.21
N SER A 41 -0.26 19.49 7.56
CA SER A 41 0.34 19.28 8.89
C SER A 41 -0.65 19.20 10.06
N ARG A 42 -1.96 19.14 9.81
CA ARG A 42 -3.02 18.92 10.82
C ARG A 42 -3.44 17.46 10.99
N GLY A 43 -2.69 16.52 10.41
CA GLY A 43 -3.00 15.08 10.47
C GLY A 43 -4.07 14.59 9.49
N ILE A 44 -4.67 15.47 8.69
CA ILE A 44 -5.74 15.11 7.73
C ILE A 44 -5.30 14.00 6.77
N GLY A 45 -4.10 14.10 6.18
CA GLY A 45 -3.58 13.07 5.27
C GLY A 45 -3.49 11.69 5.94
N LYS A 46 -3.04 11.65 7.20
CA LYS A 46 -2.97 10.40 7.98
C LYS A 46 -4.37 9.84 8.26
N ASN A 47 -5.34 10.70 8.55
CA ASN A 47 -6.73 10.29 8.76
C ASN A 47 -7.37 9.76 7.47
N LEU A 48 -7.08 10.36 6.32
CA LEU A 48 -7.52 9.83 5.02
C LEU A 48 -6.96 8.43 4.76
N ILE A 49 -5.67 8.19 5.05
CA ILE A 49 -5.08 6.85 4.95
C ILE A 49 -5.78 5.86 5.89
N ARG A 50 -5.99 6.22 7.16
CA ARG A 50 -6.70 5.38 8.14
C ARG A 50 -8.12 5.05 7.68
N TRP A 51 -8.81 6.03 7.10
CA TRP A 51 -10.13 5.83 6.53
C TRP A 51 -10.09 4.86 5.34
N SER A 52 -9.13 4.99 4.42
CA SER A 52 -8.94 4.05 3.31
C SER A 52 -8.65 2.62 3.78
N VAL A 53 -7.83 2.45 4.83
CA VAL A 53 -7.56 1.15 5.46
C VAL A 53 -8.85 0.57 6.05
N SER A 54 -9.60 1.37 6.80
CA SER A 54 -10.85 0.95 7.43
C SER A 54 -11.91 0.56 6.40
N MET A 55 -12.07 1.37 5.36
CA MET A 55 -12.98 1.10 4.24
C MET A 55 -12.60 -0.20 3.54
N THR A 56 -11.30 -0.42 3.27
CA THR A 56 -10.82 -1.64 2.63
C THR A 56 -11.12 -2.87 3.48
N LYS A 57 -10.79 -2.84 4.77
CA LYS A 57 -11.00 -3.96 5.69
C LYS A 57 -12.49 -4.26 5.91
N ALA A 58 -13.32 -3.23 6.10
CA ALA A 58 -14.72 -3.40 6.48
C ALA A 58 -15.65 -3.67 5.29
N MET A 59 -15.37 -3.09 4.12
CA MET A 59 -16.30 -3.12 2.98
C MET A 59 -15.80 -3.97 1.82
N ILE A 60 -14.48 -4.05 1.61
CA ILE A 60 -13.91 -4.69 0.41
C ILE A 60 -13.47 -6.12 0.71
N MET A 61 -12.61 -6.31 1.72
CA MET A 61 -12.09 -7.63 2.09
C MET A 61 -13.15 -8.71 2.41
N PRO A 62 -14.35 -8.40 2.92
CA PRO A 62 -15.40 -9.42 3.11
C PRO A 62 -15.99 -9.96 1.81
N ASN A 63 -15.89 -9.21 0.72
CA ASN A 63 -16.55 -9.51 -0.55
C ASN A 63 -15.56 -9.93 -1.65
N VAL A 64 -14.30 -9.51 -1.55
CA VAL A 64 -13.25 -9.81 -2.54
C VAL A 64 -11.91 -10.08 -1.86
N GLY A 65 -11.10 -10.94 -2.48
CA GLY A 65 -9.73 -11.20 -2.01
C GLY A 65 -8.88 -9.93 -2.10
N CYS A 66 -8.32 -9.50 -0.98
CA CYS A 66 -7.39 -8.38 -0.90
C CYS A 66 -6.43 -8.60 0.26
N ARG A 67 -5.13 -8.46 0.01
CA ARG A 67 -4.10 -8.57 1.05
C ARG A 67 -3.40 -7.24 1.33
N PHE A 68 -3.08 -6.50 0.28
CA PHE A 68 -2.27 -5.29 0.41
C PHE A 68 -3.03 -4.04 0.01
N LEU A 69 -2.73 -2.94 0.71
CA LEU A 69 -2.92 -1.60 0.17
C LEU A 69 -1.60 -1.16 -0.48
N VAL A 70 -1.65 -0.57 -1.68
CA VAL A 70 -0.44 -0.13 -2.39
C VAL A 70 -0.55 1.32 -2.86
N VAL A 71 0.59 2.00 -2.98
CA VAL A 71 0.73 3.35 -3.51
C VAL A 71 1.93 3.43 -4.43
N ASP A 72 1.82 4.26 -5.47
CA ASP A 72 2.97 4.77 -6.21
C ASP A 72 3.29 6.14 -5.62
N SER A 73 4.38 6.23 -4.86
CA SER A 73 4.70 7.45 -4.14
C SER A 73 5.59 8.36 -4.98
N LYS A 74 5.31 9.66 -4.98
CA LYS A 74 6.36 10.64 -5.30
C LYS A 74 7.52 10.48 -4.32
N ALA A 75 8.77 10.66 -4.76
CA ALA A 75 9.94 10.56 -3.87
C ALA A 75 9.80 11.43 -2.61
N SER A 76 9.26 12.66 -2.76
CA SER A 76 9.01 13.60 -1.65
C SER A 76 7.93 13.16 -0.66
N SER A 77 7.08 12.19 -1.03
CA SER A 77 5.95 11.71 -0.21
C SER A 77 6.22 10.34 0.45
N MET A 78 7.36 9.69 0.16
CA MET A 78 7.66 8.36 0.71
C MET A 78 7.66 8.36 2.24
N GLY A 79 8.32 9.36 2.84
CA GLY A 79 8.37 9.50 4.29
C GLY A 79 7.00 9.71 4.94
N PHE A 80 6.03 10.30 4.22
CA PHE A 80 4.65 10.40 4.70
C PHE A 80 3.97 9.03 4.74
N TYR A 81 4.06 8.25 3.67
CA TYR A 81 3.47 6.91 3.62
C TYR A 81 4.12 5.94 4.60
N GLN A 82 5.45 6.00 4.76
CA GLN A 82 6.16 5.22 5.79
C GLN A 82 5.67 5.53 7.21
N LYS A 83 5.48 6.82 7.55
CA LYS A 83 4.87 7.24 8.82
C LYS A 83 3.42 6.77 9.00
N CYS A 84 2.74 6.40 7.92
CA CYS A 84 1.41 5.82 7.95
C CYS A 84 1.41 4.29 8.03
N GLY A 85 2.58 3.65 8.01
CA GLY A 85 2.73 2.19 8.12
C GLY A 85 2.90 1.45 6.79
N PHE A 86 3.23 2.15 5.70
CA PHE A 86 3.62 1.51 4.45
C PHE A 86 5.11 1.15 4.44
N THR A 87 5.44 0.04 3.81
CA THR A 87 6.80 -0.44 3.58
C THR A 87 7.17 -0.27 2.11
N LEU A 88 8.41 0.16 1.83
CA LEU A 88 8.94 0.22 0.48
C LEU A 88 9.10 -1.20 -0.08
N LEU A 89 8.63 -1.43 -1.30
CA LEU A 89 8.93 -2.68 -1.99
C LEU A 89 10.43 -2.72 -2.32
N ASP A 90 11.17 -3.56 -1.62
CA ASP A 90 12.63 -3.54 -1.58
C ASP A 90 13.26 -4.23 -2.80
N THR A 91 13.22 -3.55 -3.95
CA THR A 91 13.96 -3.96 -5.15
C THR A 91 14.76 -2.81 -5.72
N THR A 92 15.87 -3.14 -6.39
CA THR A 92 16.69 -2.15 -7.10
C THR A 92 15.85 -1.36 -8.10
N ALA A 93 15.07 -2.06 -8.93
CA ALA A 93 14.19 -1.43 -9.93
C ALA A 93 13.13 -0.51 -9.32
N ASN A 94 12.59 -0.83 -8.14
CA ASN A 94 11.60 0.01 -7.47
C ASN A 94 12.23 1.24 -6.81
N LYS A 95 13.44 1.10 -6.23
CA LYS A 95 14.19 2.21 -5.65
C LYS A 95 14.61 3.25 -6.69
N GLU A 96 14.88 2.80 -7.91
CA GLU A 96 15.24 3.65 -9.04
C GLU A 96 14.02 4.22 -9.78
N ASN A 97 12.81 3.79 -9.43
CA ASN A 97 11.58 4.26 -10.07
C ASN A 97 11.27 5.71 -9.70
N GLU A 98 10.76 6.50 -10.65
CA GLU A 98 10.28 7.87 -10.40
C GLU A 98 9.15 7.89 -9.36
N HIS A 99 8.35 6.82 -9.31
CA HIS A 99 7.26 6.62 -8.38
C HIS A 99 7.39 5.28 -7.63
N PRO A 100 8.29 5.17 -6.64
CA PRO A 100 8.50 3.93 -5.91
C PRO A 100 7.20 3.40 -5.29
N ILE A 101 7.00 2.10 -5.40
CA ILE A 101 5.88 1.38 -4.85
C ILE A 101 6.12 1.16 -3.35
N LEU A 102 5.14 1.57 -2.55
CA LEU A 102 5.05 1.16 -1.16
C LEU A 102 3.76 0.35 -0.96
N PHE A 103 3.81 -0.59 -0.03
CA PHE A 103 2.69 -1.48 0.27
C PHE A 103 2.44 -1.56 1.78
N MET A 104 1.25 -2.02 2.15
CA MET A 104 0.82 -2.21 3.53
C MET A 104 0.08 -3.54 3.62
N ASP A 105 0.56 -4.48 4.44
CA ASP A 105 -0.13 -5.75 4.67
C ASP A 105 -1.30 -5.56 5.64
N LEU A 106 -2.52 -5.65 5.10
CA LEU A 106 -3.73 -5.39 5.87
C LEU A 106 -4.03 -6.50 6.90
N HIS A 107 -3.44 -7.69 6.75
CA HIS A 107 -3.57 -8.77 7.73
C HIS A 107 -2.63 -8.61 8.93
N LYS A 108 -1.56 -7.80 8.81
CA LYS A 108 -0.66 -7.47 9.92
C LYS A 108 -1.10 -6.24 10.72
N ILE A 109 -2.19 -5.59 10.31
CA ILE A 109 -2.73 -4.42 10.99
C ILE A 109 -3.84 -4.85 11.95
N ASN A 110 -3.58 -4.72 13.24
CA ASN A 110 -4.61 -4.81 14.28
C ASN A 110 -5.53 -3.59 14.16
N SER A 111 -6.81 -3.85 13.93
CA SER A 111 -7.89 -2.85 14.00
C SER A 111 -8.41 -2.74 15.43
#